data_AF-A0LR58-F1
#
_entry.id   AF-A0LR58-F1
#
_cell.length_a   1.000
_cell.length_b   1.000
_cell.length_c   1.000
_cell.angle_alpha   90.00
_cell.angle_beta   90.00
_cell.angle_gamma   90.00
#
_symmetry.space_group_name_H-M   'P 1'
#
loop_
_entity.id
_entity.type
_entity.pdbx_description
1 polymer ?
#
loop_
_entity_poly.entity_id
_entity_poly.type
_entity_poly.pdbx_seq_one_letter_code
_entity_poly.pdbx_strand_id
1 'polypeptide(L)'
;MTKHELAFALGYFGSLFGVVMVIPQIARVIRHPGRGGVSAFTWGIMTTSGLAWLSYGLRTASLPQVPGNALLITGASIVTILVPARLSRRSRMLRMIAAASAVLALSWALPAELVGYLGFSIGLFSSLPQVYESLGTYRSGVISGVSVTTWLLRSGSQLCWLGYALLARDIPVLVSAGIGITTSVTLVALEGTTRLRAAWSAA
;
A
#
# COMPACT_ATOMS: atom_id res chain seq x y z
N MET A 1 -12.50 -13.87 -24.39
CA MET A 1 -11.82 -12.77 -23.70
C MET A 1 -10.54 -12.42 -24.44
N THR A 2 -10.43 -11.19 -24.93
CA THR A 2 -9.23 -10.67 -25.61
C THR A 2 -8.11 -10.38 -24.60
N LYS A 3 -6.86 -10.22 -25.08
CA LYS A 3 -5.73 -9.80 -24.21
C LYS A 3 -6.01 -8.48 -23.51
N HIS A 4 -6.69 -7.55 -24.20
CA HIS A 4 -7.05 -6.25 -23.68
C HIS A 4 -8.11 -6.35 -22.56
N GLU A 5 -9.16 -7.13 -22.76
CA GLU A 5 -10.20 -7.39 -21.75
C GLU A 5 -9.62 -8.05 -20.49
N LEU A 6 -8.73 -9.03 -20.67
CA LEU A 6 -8.06 -9.70 -19.55
C LEU A 6 -7.18 -8.72 -18.77
N ALA A 7 -6.42 -7.85 -19.45
CA ALA A 7 -5.62 -6.82 -18.79
C ALA A 7 -6.52 -5.93 -17.93
N PHE A 8 -7.60 -5.39 -18.50
CA PHE A 8 -8.52 -4.53 -17.78
C PHE A 8 -9.14 -5.22 -16.57
N ALA A 9 -9.59 -6.47 -16.72
CA ALA A 9 -10.12 -7.25 -15.61
C ALA A 9 -9.08 -7.39 -14.48
N LEU A 10 -7.83 -7.74 -14.82
CA LEU A 10 -6.74 -7.84 -13.86
C LEU A 10 -6.45 -6.49 -13.18
N GLY A 11 -6.46 -5.38 -13.92
CA GLY A 11 -6.31 -4.04 -13.35
C GLY A 11 -7.40 -3.73 -12.33
N TYR A 12 -8.66 -4.02 -12.65
CA TYR A 12 -9.78 -3.80 -11.73
C TYR A 12 -9.76 -4.72 -10.50
N PHE A 13 -9.39 -5.99 -10.65
CA PHE A 13 -9.17 -6.88 -9.50
C PHE A 13 -7.99 -6.43 -8.64
N GLY A 14 -6.91 -5.95 -9.27
CA GLY A 14 -5.77 -5.35 -8.59
C GLY A 14 -6.18 -4.16 -7.74
N SER A 15 -6.99 -3.26 -8.30
CA SER A 15 -7.61 -2.13 -7.60
C SER A 15 -8.54 -2.57 -6.48
N LEU A 16 -9.42 -3.54 -6.73
CA LEU A 16 -10.35 -4.05 -5.73
C LEU A 16 -9.63 -4.61 -4.51
N PHE A 17 -8.65 -5.50 -4.71
CA PHE A 17 -7.85 -6.03 -3.61
C PHE A 17 -7.04 -4.94 -2.90
N GLY A 18 -6.53 -3.96 -3.66
CA GLY A 18 -5.85 -2.78 -3.11
C GLY A 18 -6.74 -1.92 -2.22
N VAL A 19 -8.02 -1.78 -2.55
CA VAL A 19 -8.99 -1.08 -1.71
C VAL A 19 -9.36 -1.94 -0.50
N VAL A 20 -9.73 -3.20 -0.71
CA VAL A 20 -10.21 -4.09 0.35
C VAL A 20 -9.14 -4.34 1.41
N MET A 21 -7.84 -4.32 1.07
CA MET A 21 -6.76 -4.52 2.05
C MET A 21 -6.77 -3.52 3.21
N VAL A 22 -7.31 -2.31 3.03
CA VAL A 22 -7.34 -1.31 4.11
C VAL A 22 -8.32 -1.68 5.22
N ILE A 23 -9.41 -2.40 4.88
CA ILE A 23 -10.50 -2.75 5.80
C ILE A 23 -9.99 -3.59 6.99
N PRO A 24 -9.32 -4.74 6.78
CA PRO A 24 -8.84 -5.54 7.91
C PRO A 24 -7.74 -4.82 8.71
N GLN A 25 -6.97 -3.90 8.12
CA GLN A 25 -6.01 -3.11 8.89
C GLN A 25 -6.71 -2.10 9.79
N ILE A 26 -7.67 -1.34 9.26
CA ILE A 26 -8.47 -0.38 10.04
C ILE A 26 -9.19 -1.10 11.17
N ALA A 27 -9.85 -2.22 10.88
CA ALA A 27 -10.52 -3.03 11.88
C ALA A 27 -9.56 -3.49 12.99
N ARG A 28 -8.32 -3.88 12.65
CA ARG A 28 -7.32 -4.29 13.63
C ARG A 28 -6.83 -3.14 14.50
N VAL A 29 -6.65 -1.94 13.93
CA VAL A 29 -6.27 -0.73 14.68
C VAL A 29 -7.37 -0.32 15.64
N ILE A 30 -8.64 -0.36 15.21
CA ILE A 30 -9.80 -0.01 16.06
C ILE A 30 -9.97 -1.03 17.20
N ARG A 31 -9.88 -2.33 16.90
CA ARG A 31 -10.04 -3.39 17.91
C ARG A 31 -8.88 -3.46 18.91
N HIS A 32 -7.69 -2.98 18.53
CA HIS A 32 -6.49 -3.07 19.36
C HIS A 32 -5.69 -1.76 19.37
N PRO A 33 -6.24 -0.66 19.93
CA PRO A 33 -5.72 0.70 19.78
C PRO A 33 -4.34 0.96 20.41
N GLY A 34 -3.82 0.04 21.23
CA GLY A 34 -2.48 0.14 21.84
C GLY A 34 -1.40 -0.73 21.19
N ARG A 35 -1.73 -1.56 20.19
CA ARG A 35 -0.74 -2.45 19.57
C ARG A 35 0.14 -1.69 18.56
N GLY A 36 1.42 -1.60 18.87
CA GLY A 36 2.44 -1.02 17.98
C GLY A 36 2.82 -1.93 16.80
N GLY A 37 3.87 -1.54 16.07
CA GLY A 37 4.42 -2.28 14.93
C GLY A 37 3.76 -2.00 13.58
N VAL A 38 2.71 -1.17 13.52
CA VAL A 38 2.20 -0.62 12.26
C VAL A 38 2.87 0.71 11.98
N SER A 39 3.59 0.81 10.85
CA SER A 39 4.31 2.01 10.48
C SER A 39 3.37 3.07 9.91
N ALA A 40 3.08 4.13 10.68
CA ALA A 40 2.33 5.29 10.20
C ALA A 40 2.96 5.91 8.94
N PHE A 41 4.30 5.86 8.85
CA PHE A 41 5.03 6.42 7.73
C PHE A 41 4.80 5.63 6.43
N THR A 42 4.77 4.29 6.51
CA THR A 42 4.43 3.44 5.36
C THR A 42 3.07 3.78 4.78
N TRP A 43 2.05 3.85 5.65
CA TRP A 43 0.68 4.17 5.22
C TRP A 43 0.56 5.61 4.71
N GLY A 44 1.31 6.56 5.26
CA GLY A 44 1.35 7.93 4.75
C GLY A 44 1.99 8.01 3.36
N ILE A 45 3.08 7.28 3.12
CA ILE A 45 3.69 7.20 1.80
C ILE A 45 2.71 6.54 0.82
N MET A 46 2.02 5.47 1.22
CA MET A 46 0.98 4.84 0.38
C MET A 46 -0.10 5.82 -0.03
N THR A 47 -0.57 6.70 0.87
CA THR A 47 -1.51 7.77 0.53
C THR A 47 -0.94 8.67 -0.59
N THR A 48 0.30 9.12 -0.44
CA THR A 48 0.93 10.01 -1.43
C THR A 48 1.23 9.32 -2.76
N SER A 49 1.67 8.06 -2.73
CA SER A 49 1.87 7.24 -3.94
C SER A 49 0.54 7.00 -4.64
N GLY A 50 -0.55 6.73 -3.89
CA GLY A 50 -1.89 6.59 -4.44
C GLY A 50 -2.35 7.85 -5.18
N LEU A 51 -2.03 9.04 -4.68
CA LEU A 51 -2.34 10.30 -5.38
C LEU A 51 -1.59 10.41 -6.72
N ALA A 52 -0.31 10.06 -6.76
CA ALA A 52 0.45 10.02 -8.01
C ALA A 52 -0.12 8.99 -9.00
N TRP A 53 -0.50 7.80 -8.54
CA TRP A 53 -1.14 6.78 -9.38
C TRP A 53 -2.53 7.19 -9.87
N LEU A 54 -3.30 7.91 -9.05
CA LEU A 54 -4.56 8.51 -9.45
C LEU A 54 -4.34 9.55 -10.56
N SER A 55 -3.39 10.46 -10.37
CA SER A 55 -3.01 11.45 -11.40
C SER A 55 -2.52 10.77 -12.68
N TYR A 56 -1.71 9.72 -12.57
CA TYR A 56 -1.26 8.93 -13.71
C TYR A 56 -2.44 8.31 -14.46
N GLY A 57 -3.37 7.65 -13.75
CA GLY A 57 -4.56 7.03 -14.35
C GLY A 57 -5.45 8.02 -15.10
N LEU A 58 -5.66 9.21 -14.51
CA LEU A 58 -6.42 10.29 -15.13
C LEU A 58 -5.72 10.84 -16.38
N ARG A 59 -4.39 10.99 -16.36
CA ARG A 59 -3.63 11.60 -17.45
C ARG A 59 -3.26 10.66 -18.60
N THR A 60 -3.24 9.35 -18.34
CA THR A 60 -2.85 8.33 -19.33
C THR A 60 -4.00 7.42 -19.75
N ALA A 61 -5.22 7.69 -19.28
CA ALA A 61 -6.39 6.84 -19.48
C ALA A 61 -6.22 5.39 -18.98
N SER A 62 -5.32 5.16 -18.02
CA SER A 62 -5.23 3.89 -17.28
C SER A 62 -6.37 3.81 -16.26
N LEU A 63 -7.59 3.58 -16.76
CA LEU A 63 -8.83 3.64 -15.99
C LEU A 63 -8.85 2.79 -14.72
N PRO A 64 -8.28 1.56 -14.68
CA PRO A 64 -8.27 0.77 -13.44
C PRO A 64 -7.60 1.47 -12.26
N GLN A 65 -6.65 2.38 -12.50
CA GLN A 65 -5.95 3.13 -11.45
C GLN A 65 -6.85 4.14 -10.72
N VAL A 66 -7.89 4.64 -11.37
CA VAL A 66 -8.68 5.77 -10.85
C VAL A 66 -9.53 5.39 -9.63
N PRO A 67 -10.51 4.46 -9.72
CA PRO A 67 -11.35 4.13 -8.58
C PRO A 67 -10.57 3.44 -7.45
N GLY A 68 -9.56 2.63 -7.81
CA GLY A 68 -8.72 1.93 -6.84
C GLY A 68 -7.95 2.90 -5.94
N ASN A 69 -7.24 3.86 -6.55
CA ASN A 69 -6.45 4.80 -5.78
C ASN A 69 -7.31 5.82 -5.01
N ALA A 70 -8.41 6.30 -5.59
CA ALA A 70 -9.33 7.22 -4.91
C ALA A 70 -9.80 6.67 -3.55
N LEU A 71 -10.16 5.38 -3.50
CA LEU A 71 -10.61 4.73 -2.26
C LEU A 71 -9.44 4.33 -1.34
N LEU A 72 -8.34 3.83 -1.91
CA LEU A 72 -7.14 3.45 -1.16
C LEU A 72 -6.57 4.62 -0.36
N ILE A 73 -6.49 5.81 -0.96
CA ILE A 73 -5.99 7.05 -0.32
C ILE A 73 -6.74 7.33 0.98
N THR A 74 -8.06 7.18 0.97
CA THR A 74 -8.90 7.41 2.16
C THR A 74 -8.57 6.40 3.25
N GLY A 75 -8.57 5.10 2.92
CA GLY A 75 -8.26 4.05 3.88
C GLY A 75 -6.85 4.16 4.46
N ALA A 76 -5.86 4.44 3.63
CA ALA A 76 -4.47 4.59 4.05
C ALA A 76 -4.27 5.83 4.94
N SER A 77 -4.98 6.92 4.65
CA SER A 77 -5.01 8.12 5.50
C SER A 77 -5.58 7.82 6.89
N ILE A 78 -6.67 7.04 6.96
CA ILE A 78 -7.26 6.62 8.24
C ILE A 78 -6.26 5.80 9.05
N VAL A 79 -5.60 4.81 8.44
CA VAL A 79 -4.58 4.01 9.14
C VAL A 79 -3.44 4.91 9.63
N THR A 80 -2.93 5.80 8.77
CA THR A 80 -1.85 6.75 9.11
C THR A 80 -2.17 7.59 10.34
N ILE A 81 -3.41 8.02 10.52
CA ILE A 81 -3.86 8.86 11.63
C ILE A 81 -4.13 8.04 12.90
N LEU A 82 -4.71 6.85 12.76
CA LEU A 82 -5.19 6.07 13.90
C LEU A 82 -4.13 5.22 14.57
N VAL A 83 -3.10 4.77 13.85
CA VAL A 83 -2.05 3.92 14.44
C VAL A 83 -1.29 4.64 15.54
N PRO A 84 -0.81 3.93 16.59
CA PRO A 84 0.11 4.49 17.57
C PRO A 84 1.38 5.02 16.91
N ALA A 85 1.74 6.27 17.18
CA ALA A 85 2.94 6.90 16.62
C ALA A 85 3.44 8.01 17.55
N ARG A 86 4.73 8.33 17.45
CA ARG A 86 5.36 9.43 18.22
C ARG A 86 4.78 10.81 17.87
N LEU A 87 4.38 11.00 16.62
CA LEU A 87 3.81 12.26 16.15
C LEU A 87 2.32 12.36 16.47
N SER A 88 1.89 13.55 16.92
CA SER A 88 0.47 13.83 17.16
C SER A 88 -0.37 13.66 15.88
N ARG A 89 -1.67 13.35 16.04
CA ARG A 89 -2.60 13.18 14.91
C ARG A 89 -2.63 14.41 14.00
N ARG A 90 -2.66 15.61 14.59
CA ARG A 90 -2.59 16.90 13.87
C ARG A 90 -1.32 17.01 13.03
N SER A 91 -0.16 16.69 13.60
CA SER A 91 1.12 16.78 12.87
C SER A 91 1.17 15.82 11.68
N ARG A 92 0.67 14.59 11.86
CA ARG A 92 0.58 13.60 10.77
C ARG A 92 -0.35 14.07 9.65
N MET A 93 -1.53 14.58 10.01
CA MET A 93 -2.48 15.12 9.05
C MET A 93 -1.88 16.29 8.25
N LEU A 94 -1.27 17.27 8.92
CA LEU A 94 -0.64 18.41 8.25
C LEU A 94 0.50 18.00 7.31
N ARG A 95 1.36 17.07 7.75
CA ARG A 95 2.43 16.53 6.89
C ARG A 95 1.89 15.78 5.68
N MET A 96 0.81 15.02 5.85
CA MET A 96 0.17 14.29 4.77
C MET A 96 -0.50 15.24 3.77
N ILE A 97 -1.15 16.30 4.24
CA ILE A 97 -1.70 17.36 3.38
C ILE A 97 -0.57 18.04 2.59
N ALA A 98 0.50 18.46 3.27
CA ALA A 98 1.63 19.10 2.62
C ALA A 98 2.27 18.19 1.57
N ALA A 99 2.48 16.91 1.89
CA ALA A 99 3.03 15.94 0.95
C ALA A 99 2.06 15.67 -0.22
N ALA A 100 0.76 15.52 0.04
CA ALA A 100 -0.26 15.36 -0.98
C ALA A 100 -0.29 16.55 -1.96
N SER A 101 -0.28 17.78 -1.44
CA SER A 101 -0.22 18.98 -2.27
C SER A 101 1.04 19.02 -3.14
N ALA A 102 2.21 18.68 -2.57
CA ALA A 102 3.45 18.62 -3.32
C ALA A 102 3.44 17.55 -4.43
N VAL A 103 2.94 16.35 -4.13
CA VAL A 103 2.81 15.28 -5.13
C VAL A 103 1.85 15.66 -6.24
N LEU A 104 0.71 16.27 -5.91
CA LEU A 104 -0.23 16.74 -6.93
C LEU A 104 0.39 17.83 -7.81
N ALA A 105 1.00 18.86 -7.21
CA ALA A 105 1.68 19.91 -7.96
C ALA A 105 2.75 19.35 -8.90
N LEU A 106 3.60 18.44 -8.41
CA LEU A 106 4.62 17.78 -9.22
C LEU A 106 4.02 16.90 -10.32
N SER A 107 2.95 16.16 -10.00
CA SER A 107 2.24 15.31 -10.95
C SER A 107 1.62 16.10 -12.10
N TRP A 108 1.28 17.38 -11.92
CA TRP A 108 0.78 18.26 -12.98
C TRP A 108 1.89 19.04 -13.69
N ALA A 109 3.04 19.24 -13.06
CA ALA A 109 4.20 19.89 -13.67
C ALA A 109 4.99 18.95 -14.61
N LEU A 110 4.94 17.63 -14.39
CA LEU A 110 5.64 16.65 -15.22
C LEU A 110 4.84 16.25 -16.48
N PRO A 111 5.49 15.74 -17.54
CA PRO A 111 4.83 14.99 -18.61
C PRO A 111 4.03 13.79 -18.07
N ALA A 112 2.93 13.44 -18.72
CA ALA A 112 1.99 12.40 -18.22
C ALA A 112 2.67 11.03 -18.08
N GLU A 113 3.57 10.73 -19.00
CA GLU A 113 4.36 9.51 -19.09
C GLU A 113 5.32 9.36 -17.89
N LEU A 114 5.73 10.48 -17.28
CA LEU A 114 6.62 10.49 -16.12
C LEU A 114 5.88 10.35 -14.78
N VAL A 115 4.57 10.58 -14.74
CA VAL A 115 3.79 10.53 -13.48
C VAL A 115 3.74 9.11 -12.92
N GLY A 116 3.70 8.08 -13.78
CA GLY A 116 3.77 6.68 -13.33
C GLY A 116 5.08 6.38 -12.60
N TYR A 117 6.20 6.90 -13.12
CA TYR A 117 7.51 6.76 -12.47
C TYR A 117 7.59 7.52 -11.15
N LEU A 118 6.91 8.67 -11.03
CA LEU A 118 6.77 9.37 -9.76
C LEU A 118 6.01 8.51 -8.73
N GLY A 119 4.85 7.96 -9.11
CA GLY A 119 4.05 7.10 -8.25
C GLY A 119 4.80 5.86 -7.78
N PHE A 120 5.52 5.22 -8.70
CA PHE A 120 6.45 4.13 -8.40
C PHE A 120 7.58 4.57 -7.45
N SER A 121 8.27 5.68 -7.73
CA SER A 121 9.43 6.12 -6.93
C SER A 121 9.04 6.44 -5.49
N ILE A 122 7.86 7.05 -5.29
CA ILE A 122 7.29 7.25 -3.95
C ILE A 122 6.96 5.88 -3.32
N GLY A 123 6.33 4.99 -4.09
CA GLY A 123 5.91 3.66 -3.64
C GLY A 123 7.06 2.71 -3.29
N LEU A 124 8.21 2.84 -3.96
CA LEU A 124 9.42 2.01 -3.78
C LEU A 124 9.87 1.98 -2.32
N PHE A 125 9.84 3.15 -1.67
CA PHE A 125 10.24 3.30 -0.28
C PHE A 125 9.09 3.14 0.70
N SER A 126 7.85 2.94 0.22
CA SER A 126 6.66 2.93 1.07
C SER A 126 6.67 1.76 2.05
N SER A 127 7.15 0.58 1.65
CA SER A 127 7.06 -0.64 2.46
C SER A 127 8.29 -0.90 3.33
N LEU A 128 9.42 -0.25 3.08
CA LEU A 128 10.65 -0.45 3.86
C LEU A 128 10.47 -0.13 5.36
N PRO A 129 9.83 0.99 5.75
CA PRO A 129 9.61 1.28 7.16
C PRO A 129 8.75 0.22 7.85
N GLN A 130 7.76 -0.35 7.16
CA GLN A 130 6.94 -1.43 7.71
C GLN A 130 7.72 -2.74 7.82
N VAL A 131 8.56 -3.08 6.85
CA VAL A 131 9.43 -4.26 6.94
C VAL A 131 10.37 -4.14 8.13
N TYR A 132 10.94 -2.95 8.34
CA TYR A 132 11.78 -2.67 9.50
C TYR A 132 11.04 -2.88 10.84
N GLU A 133 9.85 -2.29 10.99
CA GLU A 133 9.01 -2.47 12.19
C GLU A 133 8.64 -3.94 12.41
N SER A 134 8.23 -4.65 11.36
CA SER A 134 7.85 -6.07 11.43
C SER A 134 9.04 -6.99 11.70
N LEU A 135 10.24 -6.63 11.28
CA LEU A 135 11.46 -7.37 11.64
C LEU A 135 11.79 -7.19 13.13
N GLY A 136 11.58 -5.99 13.66
CA GLY A 136 11.72 -5.71 15.09
C GLY A 136 10.76 -6.56 15.94
N THR A 137 9.47 -6.57 15.59
CA THR A 137 8.45 -7.36 16.32
C THR A 137 8.68 -8.87 16.18
N TYR A 138 9.14 -9.32 15.00
CA TYR A 138 9.54 -10.71 14.79
C TYR A 138 10.69 -11.14 15.70
N ARG A 139 11.73 -10.32 15.81
CA ARG A 139 12.89 -10.60 16.67
C ARG A 139 12.53 -10.57 18.16
N SER A 140 11.62 -9.70 18.56
CA SER A 140 11.17 -9.59 19.96
C SER A 140 10.06 -10.58 20.33
N GLY A 141 9.51 -11.34 19.38
CA GLY A 141 8.39 -12.26 19.61
C GLY A 141 7.08 -11.56 20.00
N VAL A 142 6.95 -10.25 19.77
CA VAL A 142 5.78 -9.46 20.18
C VAL A 142 4.76 -9.43 19.06
N ILE A 143 3.50 -9.74 19.38
CA ILE A 143 2.40 -9.66 18.41
C ILE A 143 2.11 -8.20 18.07
N SER A 144 2.31 -7.84 16.80
CA SER A 144 2.06 -6.48 16.29
C SER A 144 0.59 -6.19 15.97
N GLY A 145 0.30 -4.91 15.77
CA GLY A 145 -0.96 -4.39 15.22
C GLY A 145 -1.12 -4.61 13.72
N VAL A 146 -0.15 -5.20 13.02
CA VAL A 146 -0.20 -5.43 11.57
C VAL A 146 -1.24 -6.50 11.23
N SER A 147 -2.04 -6.30 10.20
CA SER A 147 -2.99 -7.30 9.72
C SER A 147 -2.33 -8.18 8.65
N VAL A 148 -2.18 -9.49 8.92
CA VAL A 148 -1.66 -10.44 7.91
C VAL A 148 -2.60 -10.49 6.69
N THR A 149 -3.92 -10.45 6.92
CA THR A 149 -4.93 -10.42 5.86
C THR A 149 -4.75 -9.21 4.94
N THR A 150 -4.39 -8.05 5.47
CA THR A 150 -4.08 -6.85 4.66
C THR A 150 -2.94 -7.11 3.69
N TRP A 151 -1.86 -7.74 4.14
CA TRP A 151 -0.69 -7.99 3.30
C TRP A 151 -0.86 -9.19 2.36
N LEU A 152 -1.73 -10.15 2.70
CA LEU A 152 -2.20 -11.18 1.77
C LEU A 152 -3.01 -10.56 0.62
N LEU A 153 -4.00 -9.73 0.96
CA LEU A 153 -4.78 -8.99 -0.04
C LEU A 153 -3.90 -8.07 -0.89
N ARG A 154 -2.89 -7.44 -0.28
CA ARG A 154 -1.90 -6.67 -1.04
C ARG A 154 -1.11 -7.56 -2.00
N SER A 155 -0.67 -8.73 -1.57
CA SER A 155 0.05 -9.67 -2.45
C SER A 155 -0.82 -10.07 -3.65
N GLY A 156 -2.10 -10.38 -3.42
CA GLY A 156 -3.07 -10.63 -4.49
C GLY A 156 -3.25 -9.43 -5.43
N SER A 157 -3.37 -8.23 -4.88
CA SER A 157 -3.42 -6.98 -5.65
C SER A 157 -2.21 -6.83 -6.57
N GLN A 158 -1.00 -7.06 -6.05
CA GLN A 158 0.23 -6.90 -6.82
C GLN A 158 0.39 -7.98 -7.90
N LEU A 159 -0.07 -9.21 -7.67
CA LEU A 159 -0.13 -10.24 -8.71
C LEU A 159 -1.04 -9.83 -9.86
N CYS A 160 -2.22 -9.29 -9.56
CA CYS A 160 -3.15 -8.79 -10.57
C CYS A 160 -2.54 -7.61 -11.35
N TRP A 161 -1.92 -6.64 -10.66
CA TRP A 161 -1.25 -5.51 -11.30
C TRP A 161 -0.06 -5.93 -12.17
N LEU A 162 0.70 -6.94 -11.75
CA LEU A 162 1.79 -7.49 -12.54
C LEU A 162 1.26 -8.11 -13.85
N GLY A 163 0.17 -8.88 -13.77
CA GLY A 163 -0.50 -9.44 -14.95
C GLY A 163 -1.05 -8.36 -15.88
N TYR A 164 -1.70 -7.32 -15.32
CA TYR A 164 -2.12 -6.14 -16.07
C TYR A 164 -0.94 -5.50 -16.80
N ALA A 165 0.15 -5.22 -16.09
CA ALA A 165 1.30 -4.50 -16.64
C ALA A 165 2.01 -5.26 -17.77
N LEU A 166 2.12 -6.59 -17.65
CA LEU A 166 2.67 -7.44 -18.71
C LEU A 166 1.82 -7.40 -19.98
N LEU A 167 0.49 -7.42 -19.86
CA LEU A 167 -0.43 -7.40 -20.99
C LEU A 167 -0.60 -6.01 -21.61
N ALA A 168 -0.65 -4.97 -20.77
CA ALA A 168 -0.78 -3.57 -21.17
C ALA A 168 0.56 -2.92 -21.58
N ARG A 169 1.69 -3.60 -21.35
CA ARG A 169 3.05 -3.09 -21.53
C ARG A 169 3.32 -1.80 -20.74
N ASP A 170 2.75 -1.70 -19.55
CA ASP A 170 2.90 -0.57 -18.63
C ASP A 170 4.12 -0.79 -17.72
N ILE A 171 5.28 -0.24 -18.12
CA ILE A 171 6.55 -0.42 -17.41
C ILE A 171 6.53 0.14 -15.98
N PRO A 172 6.05 1.37 -15.71
CA PRO A 172 5.92 1.86 -14.34
C PRO A 172 5.15 0.91 -13.42
N VAL A 173 4.00 0.39 -13.89
CA VAL A 173 3.17 -0.52 -13.10
C VAL A 173 3.87 -1.87 -12.92
N LEU A 174 4.57 -2.37 -13.94
CA LEU A 174 5.32 -3.63 -13.89
C LEU A 174 6.34 -3.64 -12.76
N VAL A 175 7.20 -2.61 -12.72
CA VAL A 175 8.27 -2.49 -11.72
C VAL A 175 7.68 -2.29 -10.33
N SER A 176 6.67 -1.43 -10.20
CA SER A 176 5.97 -1.19 -8.94
C SER A 176 5.35 -2.47 -8.38
N ALA A 177 4.67 -3.26 -9.22
CA ALA A 177 4.03 -4.50 -8.81
C ALA A 177 5.05 -5.57 -8.37
N GLY A 178 6.18 -5.69 -9.07
CA GLY A 178 7.26 -6.62 -8.72
C GLY A 178 7.90 -6.34 -7.35
N ILE A 179 8.09 -5.07 -7.00
CA ILE A 179 8.57 -4.70 -5.66
C ILE A 179 7.46 -4.84 -4.62
N GLY A 180 6.23 -4.46 -4.99
CA GLY A 180 5.06 -4.58 -4.15
C GLY A 180 4.86 -6.01 -3.66
N ILE A 181 4.95 -7.01 -4.56
CA ILE A 181 4.79 -8.42 -4.17
C ILE A 181 5.90 -8.90 -3.25
N THR A 182 7.15 -8.52 -3.52
CA THR A 182 8.30 -8.91 -2.70
C THR A 182 8.14 -8.42 -1.26
N THR A 183 7.74 -7.16 -1.12
CA THR A 183 7.56 -6.54 0.20
C THR A 183 6.32 -7.06 0.92
N SER A 184 5.20 -7.31 0.22
CA SER A 184 4.00 -7.85 0.84
C SER A 184 4.17 -9.30 1.29
N VAL A 185 4.85 -10.14 0.50
CA VAL A 185 5.17 -11.52 0.87
C VAL A 185 6.11 -11.54 2.08
N THR A 186 7.13 -10.67 2.11
CA THR A 186 8.03 -10.54 3.26
C THR A 186 7.25 -10.21 4.54
N LEU A 187 6.29 -9.28 4.46
CA LEU A 187 5.47 -8.90 5.61
C LEU A 187 4.54 -10.02 6.05
N VAL A 188 3.94 -10.76 5.12
CA VAL A 188 3.14 -11.96 5.45
C VAL A 188 4.01 -13.00 6.17
N ALA A 189 5.23 -13.25 5.69
CA ALA A 189 6.14 -14.23 6.29
C ALA A 189 6.56 -13.84 7.72
N LEU A 190 7.02 -12.59 7.91
CA LEU A 190 7.45 -12.10 9.23
C LEU A 190 6.29 -12.14 10.23
N GLU A 191 5.16 -11.53 9.87
CA GLU A 191 4.02 -11.39 10.74
C GLU A 191 3.31 -12.73 11.00
N GLY A 192 3.19 -13.59 9.98
CA GLY A 192 2.64 -14.93 10.12
C GLY A 192 3.47 -15.78 11.07
N THR A 193 4.80 -15.79 10.89
CA THR A 193 5.71 -16.58 11.73
C THR A 193 5.68 -16.13 13.19
N THR A 194 5.66 -14.82 13.46
CA THR A 194 5.57 -14.29 14.83
C THR A 194 4.31 -14.79 15.54
N ARG A 195 3.17 -14.83 14.85
CA ARG A 195 1.90 -15.33 15.43
C ARG A 195 1.92 -16.83 15.69
N LEU A 196 2.49 -17.61 14.76
CA LEU A 196 2.62 -19.06 14.93
C LEU A 196 3.49 -19.39 16.14
N ARG A 197 4.64 -18.72 16.29
CA ARG A 197 5.52 -18.88 17.45
C ARG A 197 4.79 -18.54 18.76
N ALA A 198 4.10 -17.40 18.81
CA ALA A 198 3.36 -17.00 20.00
C ALA A 198 2.24 -17.98 20.37
N ALA A 199 1.57 -18.60 19.38
CA ALA A 199 0.55 -19.62 19.63
C ALA A 199 1.15 -20.91 20.21
N TRP A 200 2.32 -21.34 19.72
CA TRP A 200 3.00 -22.55 20.22
C TRP A 200 3.57 -22.36 21.63
N SER A 201 4.01 -21.16 21.99
CA SER A 201 4.47 -20.87 23.36
C SER A 201 3.34 -20.78 24.39
N ALA A 202 2.08 -20.72 23.94
CA ALA A 202 0.90 -20.63 24.80
C ALA A 202 0.10 -21.93 24.93
N ALA A 203 0.50 -22.98 24.18
CA ALA A 203 -0.08 -24.32 24.21
C ALA A 203 0.79 -25.26 25.06
#